data_AF-A0A6B3EDI1-F1
#
_entry.id   AF-A0A6B3EDI1-F1
#
_cell.length_a   1.000
_cell.length_b   1.000
_cell.length_c   1.000
_cell.angle_alpha   90.00
_cell.angle_beta   90.00
_cell.angle_gamma   90.00
#
_symmetry.space_group_name_H-M   'P 1'
#
loop_
_entity.id
_entity.type
_entity.pdbx_description
1 polymer ?
#
loop_
_entity_poly.entity_id
_entity_poly.type
_entity_poly.pdbx_seq_one_letter_code
_entity_poly.pdbx_strand_id
1 'polypeptide(L)'
;SAAETRELLEVARRGDLVLRENYMFPQHAQHAFVRTLLADGTIGELRTLSSTFTVPPRPAGDFRHRTELGGGSLLDNGGYPVHVARLFLGDDLEVAGAVLRRPQGCEVDVAGSALLCRPADGATAQAVFGMDHFYRADYHLLGSAGSIEVPHAFAPTEHH
;
A
#
# COMPACT_ATOMS: atom_id res chain seq x y z
N SER A 1 -14.28 -7.64 3.84
CA SER A 1 -13.48 -8.65 4.55
C SER A 1 -12.97 -9.71 3.57
N ALA A 2 -11.98 -10.54 3.96
CA ALA A 2 -11.45 -11.59 3.08
C ALA A 2 -12.52 -12.64 2.67
N ALA A 3 -13.50 -12.90 3.54
CA ALA A 3 -14.61 -13.80 3.23
C ALA A 3 -15.53 -13.21 2.15
N GLU A 4 -15.94 -11.94 2.31
CA GLU A 4 -16.78 -11.25 1.32
C GLU A 4 -16.05 -11.09 -0.03
N THR A 5 -14.74 -10.80 -0.02
CA THR A 5 -13.95 -10.76 -1.26
C THR A 5 -13.97 -12.10 -1.99
N ARG A 6 -13.86 -13.22 -1.25
CA ARG A 6 -13.96 -14.56 -1.85
C ARG A 6 -15.34 -14.82 -2.44
N GLU A 7 -16.39 -14.43 -1.74
CA GLU A 7 -17.77 -14.56 -2.23
C GLU A 7 -17.99 -13.75 -3.52
N LEU A 8 -17.52 -12.50 -3.58
CA LEU A 8 -17.61 -11.66 -4.78
C LEU A 8 -16.86 -12.29 -5.97
N LEU A 9 -15.67 -12.85 -5.74
CA LEU A 9 -14.90 -13.56 -6.76
C LEU A 9 -15.63 -14.81 -7.26
N GLU A 10 -16.31 -15.55 -6.38
CA GLU A 10 -17.11 -16.71 -6.76
C GLU A 10 -18.34 -16.32 -7.57
N VAL A 11 -19.03 -15.24 -7.20
CA VAL A 11 -20.17 -14.70 -7.97
C VAL A 11 -19.72 -14.29 -9.37
N ALA A 12 -18.62 -13.55 -9.48
CA ALA A 12 -18.06 -13.14 -10.76
C ALA A 12 -17.69 -14.35 -11.62
N ARG A 13 -17.03 -15.37 -11.04
CA ARG A 13 -16.68 -16.61 -11.74
C ARG A 13 -17.91 -17.38 -12.24
N ARG A 14 -18.96 -17.50 -11.42
CA ARG A 14 -20.22 -18.17 -11.82
C ARG A 14 -20.95 -17.43 -12.94
N GLY A 15 -20.80 -16.10 -12.99
CA GLY A 15 -21.44 -15.26 -14.00
C GLY A 15 -20.62 -15.04 -15.27
N ASP A 16 -19.42 -15.62 -15.39
CA ASP A 16 -18.45 -15.30 -16.46
C ASP A 16 -18.16 -13.79 -16.57
N LEU A 17 -18.02 -13.13 -15.41
CA LEU A 17 -17.77 -11.70 -15.29
C LEU A 17 -16.35 -11.42 -14.83
N VAL A 18 -15.80 -10.28 -15.27
CA VAL A 18 -14.55 -9.74 -14.74
C VAL A 18 -14.85 -8.92 -13.47
N LEU A 19 -14.19 -9.28 -12.37
CA LEU A 19 -14.13 -8.47 -11.16
C LEU A 19 -12.69 -8.04 -10.92
N ARG A 20 -12.47 -6.73 -10.75
CA ARG A 20 -11.15 -6.17 -10.50
C ARG A 20 -11.24 -5.04 -9.48
N GLU A 21 -10.34 -5.10 -8.49
CA GLU A 21 -10.14 -3.99 -7.56
C GLU A 21 -9.48 -2.81 -8.29
N ASN A 22 -10.01 -1.60 -8.08
CA ASN A 22 -9.60 -0.42 -8.84
C ASN A 22 -8.39 0.32 -8.25
N TYR A 23 -7.32 -0.41 -7.93
CA TYR A 23 -6.01 0.23 -7.75
C TYR A 23 -5.44 0.60 -9.12
N MET A 24 -5.45 1.91 -9.44
CA MET A 24 -5.02 2.45 -10.73
C MET A 24 -3.54 2.85 -10.79
N PHE A 25 -2.87 2.99 -9.63
CA PHE A 25 -1.47 3.41 -9.61
C PHE A 25 -0.52 2.35 -10.23
N PRO A 26 -0.67 1.02 -10.02
CA PRO A 26 0.28 0.05 -10.55
C PRO A 26 0.37 0.02 -12.09
N GLN A 27 -0.63 0.58 -12.77
CA GLN A 27 -0.73 0.70 -14.22
C GLN A 27 0.04 1.92 -14.76
N HIS A 28 0.46 2.85 -13.89
CA HIS A 28 1.29 3.98 -14.32
C HIS A 28 2.68 3.50 -14.75
N ALA A 29 3.20 4.06 -15.85
CA ALA A 29 4.44 3.61 -16.48
C ALA A 29 5.65 3.69 -15.53
N GLN A 30 5.64 4.61 -14.56
CA GLN A 30 6.71 4.76 -13.57
C GLN A 30 7.01 3.46 -12.80
N HIS A 31 5.99 2.68 -12.44
CA HIS A 31 6.21 1.45 -11.67
C HIS A 31 6.75 0.33 -12.57
N ALA A 32 6.34 0.32 -13.84
CA ALA A 32 6.94 -0.58 -14.83
C ALA A 32 8.41 -0.25 -15.04
N PHE A 33 8.76 1.04 -15.14
CA PHE A 33 10.15 1.48 -15.26
C PHE A 33 11.00 1.08 -14.04
N VAL A 34 10.48 1.25 -12.82
CA VAL A 34 11.18 0.82 -11.60
C VAL A 34 11.41 -0.69 -11.59
N ARG A 35 10.44 -1.51 -12.02
CA ARG A 35 10.65 -2.96 -12.17
C ARG A 35 11.74 -3.29 -13.18
N THR A 36 11.83 -2.55 -14.29
CA THR A 36 12.93 -2.71 -15.26
C THR A 36 14.27 -2.42 -14.60
N LEU A 37 14.40 -1.31 -13.85
CA LEU A 37 15.65 -0.98 -13.14
C LEU A 37 16.07 -2.07 -12.15
N LEU A 38 15.12 -2.68 -11.43
CA LEU A 38 15.38 -3.81 -10.54
C LEU A 38 15.84 -5.05 -11.32
N ALA A 39 15.18 -5.37 -12.43
CA ALA A 39 15.53 -6.51 -13.28
C ALA A 39 16.92 -6.35 -13.92
N ASP A 40 17.32 -5.12 -14.25
CA ASP A 40 18.65 -4.80 -14.78
C ASP A 40 19.75 -4.81 -13.70
N GLY A 41 19.38 -5.06 -12.43
CA GLY A 41 20.33 -5.10 -11.32
C GLY A 41 20.85 -3.72 -10.89
N THR A 42 20.17 -2.63 -11.25
CA THR A 42 20.61 -1.24 -11.02
C THR A 42 20.98 -0.96 -9.56
N ILE A 43 20.27 -1.59 -8.61
CA ILE A 43 20.53 -1.46 -7.17
C ILE A 43 21.04 -2.77 -6.53
N GLY A 44 21.38 -3.78 -7.32
CA GLY A 44 21.69 -5.13 -6.84
C GLY A 44 20.46 -5.85 -6.29
N GLU A 45 20.64 -6.67 -5.25
CA GLU A 45 19.56 -7.42 -4.61
C GLU A 45 18.72 -6.52 -3.69
N LEU A 46 17.40 -6.44 -3.92
CA LEU A 46 16.48 -5.71 -3.06
C LEU A 46 16.45 -6.32 -1.64
N ARG A 47 16.70 -5.50 -0.61
CA ARG A 47 16.75 -5.93 0.81
C ARG A 47 15.56 -5.42 1.61
N THR A 48 15.28 -4.13 1.46
CA THR A 48 14.28 -3.43 2.25
C THR A 48 13.50 -2.46 1.38
N LEU A 49 12.21 -2.38 1.64
CA LEU A 49 11.28 -1.46 1.02
C LEU A 49 10.61 -0.61 2.10
N SER A 50 10.46 0.69 1.87
CA SER A 50 9.61 1.54 2.68
C SER A 50 8.56 2.17 1.79
N SER A 51 7.29 2.16 2.20
CA SER A 51 6.21 2.81 1.45
C SER A 51 5.27 3.56 2.39
N THR A 52 4.98 4.80 2.03
CA THR A 52 4.19 5.71 2.85
C THR A 52 3.05 6.30 2.03
N PHE A 53 1.82 6.18 2.54
CA PHE A 53 0.69 6.96 2.05
C PHE A 53 -0.05 7.66 3.18
N THR A 54 0.22 8.95 3.34
CA THR A 54 -0.41 9.77 4.37
C THR A 54 -1.03 11.03 3.79
N VAL A 55 -2.14 11.47 4.37
CA VAL A 55 -2.84 12.70 4.00
C VAL A 55 -3.15 13.57 5.24
N PRO A 56 -3.37 14.89 5.05
CA PRO A 56 -3.86 15.78 6.09
C PRO A 56 -5.19 15.35 6.71
N PRO A 57 -5.50 15.83 7.93
CA PRO A 57 -6.80 15.62 8.57
C PRO A 57 -7.97 15.87 7.64
N ARG A 58 -8.90 14.91 7.61
CA ARG A 58 -10.15 15.06 6.88
C ARG A 58 -11.14 15.90 7.69
N PRO A 59 -12.14 16.54 7.05
CA PRO A 59 -13.23 17.20 7.76
C PRO A 59 -14.00 16.21 8.64
N ALA A 60 -14.50 16.67 9.79
CA ALA A 60 -15.19 15.81 10.77
C ALA A 60 -16.42 15.04 10.20
N GLY A 61 -17.01 15.53 9.10
CA GLY A 61 -18.14 14.90 8.43
C GLY A 61 -17.78 13.84 7.37
N ASP A 62 -16.50 13.60 7.11
CA ASP A 62 -16.04 12.63 6.10
C ASP A 62 -16.46 11.20 6.48
N PHE A 63 -16.93 10.42 5.49
CA PHE A 63 -17.38 9.04 5.72
C PHE A 63 -16.25 8.14 6.23
N ARG A 64 -14.99 8.48 5.92
CA ARG A 64 -13.80 7.74 6.38
C ARG A 64 -13.67 7.73 7.90
N HIS A 65 -14.37 8.59 8.63
CA HIS A 65 -14.39 8.57 10.09
C HIS A 65 -15.46 7.65 10.69
N ARG A 66 -16.26 6.95 9.88
CA ARG A 66 -17.41 6.15 10.30
C ARG A 66 -17.20 4.68 10.00
N THR A 67 -17.28 3.81 11.01
CA THR A 67 -17.00 2.37 10.82
C THR A 67 -18.06 1.72 9.94
N GLU A 68 -19.33 2.14 10.08
CA GLU A 68 -20.47 1.60 9.35
C GLU A 68 -20.41 1.87 7.84
N LEU A 69 -19.59 2.84 7.41
CA LEU A 69 -19.35 3.16 6.00
C LEU A 69 -18.00 2.61 5.48
N GLY A 70 -17.36 1.72 6.24
CA GLY A 70 -16.05 1.16 5.89
C GLY A 70 -14.89 2.14 6.09
N GLY A 71 -15.03 3.09 7.02
CA GLY A 71 -14.01 4.06 7.35
C GLY A 71 -12.78 3.48 8.05
N GLY A 72 -11.78 4.34 8.27
CA GLY A 72 -10.49 4.00 8.83
C GLY A 72 -9.35 4.17 7.84
N SER A 73 -8.22 4.65 8.33
CA SER A 73 -7.03 4.89 7.52
C SER A 73 -6.45 3.59 6.96
N LEU A 74 -6.56 2.48 7.68
CA LEU A 74 -6.13 1.16 7.20
C LEU A 74 -6.86 0.76 5.92
N LEU A 75 -8.19 0.96 5.89
CA LEU A 75 -9.02 0.57 4.75
C LEU A 75 -8.90 1.55 3.58
N ASP A 76 -8.72 2.85 3.86
CA ASP A 76 -8.63 3.86 2.80
C ASP A 76 -7.22 4.06 2.25
N ASN A 77 -6.22 4.19 3.14
CA ASN A 77 -4.84 4.50 2.79
C ASN A 77 -3.92 3.28 2.86
N GLY A 78 -4.13 2.38 3.83
CA GLY A 78 -3.20 1.28 4.15
C GLY A 78 -2.98 0.28 3.02
N GLY A 79 -3.97 0.08 2.16
CA GLY A 79 -3.84 -0.82 1.01
C GLY A 79 -2.79 -0.36 -0.02
N TYR A 80 -2.52 0.93 -0.16
CA TYR A 80 -1.52 1.46 -1.11
C TYR A 80 -0.08 1.00 -0.81
N PRO A 81 0.49 1.27 0.38
CA PRO A 81 1.85 0.82 0.70
C PRO A 81 1.96 -0.71 0.78
N VAL A 82 0.89 -1.42 1.18
CA VAL A 82 0.85 -2.89 1.13
C VAL A 82 0.89 -3.40 -0.31
N HIS A 83 0.18 -2.74 -1.23
CA HIS A 83 0.20 -3.09 -2.65
C HIS A 83 1.59 -2.85 -3.25
N VAL A 84 2.28 -1.77 -2.87
CA VAL A 84 3.68 -1.54 -3.26
C VAL A 84 4.60 -2.65 -2.76
N ALA A 85 4.45 -3.07 -1.51
CA ALA A 85 5.22 -4.20 -0.98
C ALA A 85 5.01 -5.46 -1.83
N ARG A 86 3.75 -5.79 -2.16
CA ARG A 86 3.42 -6.94 -3.02
C ARG A 86 3.96 -6.79 -4.44
N LEU A 87 3.95 -5.58 -4.98
CA LEU A 87 4.42 -5.30 -6.34
C LEU A 87 5.91 -5.61 -6.54
N PHE A 88 6.74 -5.41 -5.50
CA PHE A 88 8.19 -5.56 -5.60
C PHE A 88 8.76 -6.76 -4.84
N LEU A 89 8.07 -7.26 -3.80
CA LEU A 89 8.49 -8.42 -3.02
C LEU A 89 7.65 -9.68 -3.30
N GLY A 90 6.52 -9.58 -4.01
CA GLY A 90 5.65 -10.71 -4.30
C GLY A 90 4.52 -10.90 -3.28
N ASP A 91 3.75 -11.98 -3.46
CA ASP A 91 2.51 -12.21 -2.73
C ASP A 91 2.67 -13.01 -1.42
N ASP A 92 3.84 -13.58 -1.16
CA ASP A 92 4.17 -14.43 0.00
C ASP A 92 4.61 -13.63 1.24
N LEU A 93 4.08 -12.41 1.40
CA LEU A 93 4.42 -11.54 2.53
C LEU A 93 3.61 -11.89 3.77
N GLU A 94 4.31 -11.95 4.90
CA GLU A 94 3.73 -12.12 6.23
C GLU A 94 3.85 -10.84 7.08
N VAL A 95 2.89 -10.62 7.97
CA VAL A 95 2.93 -9.49 8.92
C VAL A 95 3.81 -9.87 10.11
N ALA A 96 4.98 -9.24 10.21
CA ALA A 96 5.88 -9.41 11.35
C ALA A 96 5.45 -8.56 12.57
N GLY A 97 4.77 -7.43 12.32
CA GLY A 97 4.22 -6.58 13.35
C GLY A 97 3.41 -5.42 12.77
N ALA A 98 2.40 -4.95 13.50
CA ALA A 98 1.59 -3.81 13.08
C ALA A 98 1.02 -3.05 14.28
N VAL A 99 0.74 -1.77 14.07
CA VAL A 99 0.08 -0.90 15.05
C VAL A 99 -0.91 0.00 14.34
N LEU A 100 -2.06 0.22 14.99
CA LEU A 100 -3.05 1.21 14.58
C LEU A 100 -3.11 2.33 15.63
N ARG A 101 -3.14 3.58 15.17
CA ARG A 101 -3.38 4.75 16.00
C ARG A 101 -4.87 5.11 15.92
N ARG A 102 -5.54 4.99 17.05
CA ARG A 102 -6.94 5.39 17.23
C ARG A 102 -7.06 6.31 18.45
N PRO A 103 -7.00 7.63 18.27
CA PRO A 103 -7.16 8.59 19.36
C PRO A 103 -8.47 8.40 20.11
N GLN A 104 -8.50 8.80 21.37
CA GLN A 104 -9.71 8.73 22.19
C GLN A 104 -10.84 9.56 21.54
N GLY A 105 -12.03 8.97 21.43
CA GLY A 105 -13.17 9.60 20.78
C GLY A 105 -13.27 9.36 19.27
N CYS A 106 -12.26 8.75 18.64
CA CYS A 106 -12.35 8.34 17.24
C CYS A 106 -13.01 6.96 17.10
N GLU A 107 -13.92 6.84 16.14
CA GLU A 107 -14.61 5.59 15.81
C GLU A 107 -13.76 4.63 14.98
N VAL A 108 -12.71 5.14 14.33
CA VAL A 108 -11.84 4.38 13.44
C VAL A 108 -10.37 4.69 13.72
N ASP A 109 -9.45 3.88 13.19
CA ASP A 109 -8.04 4.25 13.16
C ASP A 109 -7.82 5.46 12.21
N VAL A 110 -6.95 6.37 12.64
CA VAL A 110 -6.57 7.56 11.83
C VAL A 110 -5.21 7.36 11.16
N ALA A 111 -4.47 6.34 11.57
CA ALA A 111 -3.16 5.98 11.03
C ALA A 111 -2.72 4.59 11.48
N GLY A 112 -1.65 4.08 10.87
CA GLY A 112 -0.97 2.89 11.33
C GLY A 112 0.35 2.65 10.60
N SER A 113 1.06 1.66 11.09
CA SER A 113 2.28 1.15 10.48
C SER A 113 2.31 -0.37 10.55
N ALA A 114 2.90 -1.01 9.54
CA ALA A 114 3.14 -2.44 9.51
C ALA A 114 4.55 -2.76 9.00
N LEU A 115 5.15 -3.81 9.55
CA LEU A 115 6.33 -4.47 9.02
C LEU A 115 5.90 -5.79 8.38
N LEU A 116 6.16 -5.91 7.08
CA LEU A 116 5.96 -7.11 6.31
C LEU A 116 7.30 -7.79 6.06
N CYS A 117 7.32 -9.12 5.99
CA CYS A 117 8.50 -9.92 5.72
C CYS A 117 8.19 -11.00 4.68
N ARG A 118 9.11 -11.23 3.75
CA ARG A 118 9.09 -12.38 2.85
C ARG A 118 9.87 -13.53 3.49
N PRO A 119 9.23 -14.65 3.88
CA PRO A 119 9.91 -15.73 4.59
C PRO A 119 11.06 -16.38 3.79
N ALA A 120 10.96 -16.39 2.45
CA ALA A 120 11.91 -17.07 1.58
C ALA A 120 13.36 -16.55 1.71
N ASP A 121 13.52 -15.24 1.95
CA ASP A 121 14.83 -14.58 1.97
C ASP A 121 14.98 -13.48 3.03
N GLY A 122 13.92 -13.23 3.82
CA GLY A 122 13.92 -12.23 4.88
C GLY A 122 13.84 -10.78 4.38
N ALA A 123 13.53 -10.54 3.10
CA ALA A 123 13.29 -9.19 2.60
C ALA A 123 12.12 -8.54 3.36
N THR A 124 12.24 -7.25 3.70
CA THR A 124 11.22 -6.57 4.53
C THR A 124 10.60 -5.37 3.83
N ALA A 125 9.35 -5.08 4.17
CA ALA A 125 8.66 -3.86 3.78
C ALA A 125 8.06 -3.13 4.98
N GLN A 126 8.40 -1.85 5.17
CA GLN A 126 7.70 -0.97 6.10
C GLN A 126 6.58 -0.24 5.38
N ALA A 127 5.34 -0.44 5.81
CA ALA A 127 4.17 0.26 5.30
C ALA A 127 3.69 1.28 6.35
N VAL A 128 3.55 2.54 5.96
CA VAL A 128 3.04 3.63 6.81
C VAL A 128 1.83 4.27 6.13
N PHE A 129 0.75 4.46 6.87
CA PHE A 129 -0.48 5.05 6.34
C PHE A 129 -1.18 5.95 7.34
N GLY A 130 -1.96 6.92 6.86
CA GLY A 130 -2.57 7.92 7.74
C GLY A 130 -3.47 8.93 7.05
N MET A 131 -4.47 9.41 7.78
CA MET A 131 -5.31 10.54 7.39
C MET A 131 -5.29 11.69 8.42
N ASP A 132 -4.23 11.75 9.20
CA ASP A 132 -3.97 12.74 10.25
C ASP A 132 -2.45 12.99 10.32
N HIS A 133 -1.88 13.38 9.19
CA HIS A 133 -0.44 13.55 8.95
C HIS A 133 -0.16 14.61 7.86
N PHE A 134 1.11 15.00 7.69
CA PHE A 134 1.50 15.70 6.45
C PHE A 134 1.32 14.79 5.22
N TYR A 135 1.12 15.39 4.04
CA TYR A 135 0.96 14.64 2.81
C TYR A 135 2.25 13.93 2.40
N ARG A 136 2.20 12.60 2.25
CA ARG A 136 3.25 11.79 1.64
C ARG A 136 2.62 10.69 0.80
N ALA A 137 3.22 10.41 -0.35
CA ALA A 137 2.76 9.37 -1.27
C ALA A 137 3.99 8.88 -2.04
N ASP A 138 4.79 8.03 -1.41
CA ASP A 138 6.10 7.66 -1.91
C ASP A 138 6.50 6.24 -1.49
N TYR A 139 7.51 5.71 -2.17
CA TYR A 139 8.23 4.52 -1.71
C TYR A 139 9.72 4.60 -2.03
N HIS A 140 10.50 3.88 -1.22
CA HIS A 140 11.95 3.77 -1.33
C HIS A 140 12.35 2.30 -1.34
N LEU A 141 13.26 1.95 -2.25
CA LEU A 141 13.78 0.61 -2.45
C LEU A 141 15.27 0.64 -2.13
N LEU A 142 15.71 -0.09 -1.10
CA LEU A 142 17.11 -0.24 -0.75
C LEU A 142 17.61 -1.61 -1.20
N GLY A 143 18.54 -1.58 -2.15
CA GLY A 143 19.25 -2.76 -2.63
C GLY A 143 20.67 -2.84 -2.08
N SER A 144 21.35 -3.96 -2.38
CA SER A 144 22.73 -4.20 -1.92
C SER A 144 23.77 -3.25 -2.52
N ALA A 145 23.47 -2.59 -3.65
CA ALA A 145 24.41 -1.74 -4.39
C ALA A 145 23.87 -0.32 -4.66
N GLY A 146 22.66 0.00 -4.22
CA GLY A 146 22.06 1.30 -4.48
C GLY A 146 20.65 1.43 -3.92
N SER A 147 19.96 2.52 -4.29
CA SER A 147 18.57 2.73 -3.91
C SER A 147 17.77 3.47 -4.98
N ILE A 148 16.46 3.29 -4.97
CA ILE A 148 15.51 4.01 -5.84
C ILE A 148 14.47 4.68 -4.94
N GLU A 149 14.25 5.98 -5.16
CA GLU A 149 13.17 6.74 -4.53
C GLU A 149 12.13 7.13 -5.56
N VAL A 150 10.85 6.93 -5.23
CA VAL A 150 9.73 7.27 -6.11
C VAL A 150 8.78 8.19 -5.36
N PRO A 151 8.93 9.51 -5.50
CA PRO A 151 7.95 10.46 -4.99
C PRO A 151 6.66 10.39 -5.81
N HIS A 152 5.54 10.85 -5.23
CA HIS A 152 4.23 10.90 -5.90
C HIS A 152 3.75 9.56 -6.49
N ALA A 153 4.06 8.45 -5.80
CA ALA A 153 3.85 7.08 -6.28
C ALA A 153 2.38 6.71 -6.54
N PHE A 154 1.43 7.34 -5.84
CA PHE A 154 0.00 6.95 -5.87
C PHE A 154 -0.89 7.96 -6.59
N ALA A 155 -0.37 9.16 -6.81
CA ALA A 155 -1.05 10.26 -7.48
C ALA A 155 -0.01 11.04 -8.30
N PRO A 156 0.47 10.47 -9.42
CA PRO A 156 1.42 11.14 -10.29
C PRO A 156 0.80 12.43 -10.83
N THR A 157 1.58 13.50 -10.86
CA THR A 157 1.16 14.80 -11.42
C THR A 157 1.15 14.73 -12.94
N GLU A 158 0.32 15.54 -13.61
CA GLU A 158 0.14 15.54 -15.08
C GLU A 158 1.40 15.92 -15.90
N HIS A 159 2.55 16.12 -15.27
CA HIS A 159 3.76 16.69 -15.88
C HIS A 159 5.00 15.78 -15.84
N HIS A 160 4.85 14.49 -15.54
CA HIS A 160 5.96 13.52 -15.52
C HIS A 160 5.67 12.25 -16.33
#